data_AF-A0A376WXD5-F1
#
_entry.id   AF-A0A376WXD5-F1
#
_cell.length_a   1.000
_cell.length_b   1.000
_cell.length_c   1.000
_cell.angle_alpha   90.00
_cell.angle_beta   90.00
_cell.angle_gamma   90.00
#
_symmetry.space_group_name_H-M   'P 1'
#
loop_
_entity.id
_entity.type
_entity.pdbx_description
1 polymer ?
#
loop_
_entity_poly.entity_id
_entity_poly.type
_entity_poly.pdbx_seq_one_letter_code
_entity_poly.pdbx_strand_id
1 'polypeptide(L)'
;MERGLQIGIILPIMRSQNIPLALLEIYHWNTPLALYKKGSWSNPDSPVWFEKYAQVIFENFGSRSYYFLTFNEPEGYVFTQEPLAANLIDKKLDGYRDVLSVVSRGK
;
A
#
# COMPACT_ATOMS: atom_id res chain seq x y z
N MET A 1 -3.97 16.37 7.31
CA MET A 1 -2.55 16.03 7.57
C MET A 1 -2.45 15.16 8.84
N GLU A 2 -3.40 14.24 9.10
CA GLU A 2 -3.66 13.73 10.47
C GLU A 2 -3.60 12.20 10.66
N ARG A 3 -3.24 11.40 9.66
CA ARG A 3 -3.20 9.93 9.81
C ARG A 3 -1.87 9.34 10.32
N GLY A 4 -0.90 10.18 10.69
CA GLY A 4 0.40 9.73 11.23
C GLY A 4 0.40 9.42 12.73
N LEU A 5 -0.71 9.66 13.44
CA LEU A 5 -0.75 9.69 14.91
C LEU A 5 -1.17 8.36 15.58
N GLN A 6 -1.62 7.35 14.84
CA GLN A 6 -2.21 6.15 15.46
C GLN A 6 -1.18 5.18 16.06
N ILE A 7 0.00 5.01 15.44
CA ILE A 7 1.02 4.07 15.92
C ILE A 7 1.61 4.50 17.28
N GLY A 8 1.78 5.80 17.51
CA GLY A 8 2.30 6.34 18.77
C GLY A 8 1.40 6.07 19.98
N ILE A 9 0.11 5.83 19.75
CA ILE A 9 -0.89 5.55 20.80
C ILE A 9 -1.14 4.04 20.94
N ILE A 10 -1.25 3.32 19.80
CA ILE A 10 -1.63 1.91 19.79
C ILE A 10 -0.52 1.02 20.37
N LEU A 11 0.76 1.27 20.04
CA LEU A 11 1.84 0.40 20.51
C LEU A 11 2.01 0.40 22.04
N PRO A 12 1.96 1.55 22.74
CA PRO A 12 1.93 1.55 24.20
C PRO A 12 0.74 0.78 24.80
N ILE A 13 -0.44 0.87 24.19
CA ILE A 13 -1.65 0.15 24.66
C ILE A 13 -1.49 -1.35 24.47
N MET A 14 -1.03 -1.81 23.30
CA MET A 14 -0.79 -3.23 23.05
C MET A 14 0.22 -3.81 24.04
N ARG A 15 1.25 -3.02 24.40
CA ARG A 15 2.24 -3.40 25.40
C ARG A 15 1.65 -3.49 26.81
N SER A 16 0.84 -2.51 27.24
CA SER A 16 0.23 -2.54 28.57
C SER A 16 -0.75 -3.70 28.74
N GLN A 17 -1.29 -4.22 27.64
CA GLN A 17 -2.20 -5.37 27.62
C GLN A 17 -1.51 -6.72 27.32
N ASN A 18 -0.17 -6.78 27.27
CA ASN A 18 0.59 -8.00 26.94
C ASN A 18 0.16 -8.67 25.61
N ILE A 19 -0.17 -7.89 24.58
CA ILE A 19 -0.48 -8.42 23.25
C ILE A 19 0.86 -8.70 22.54
N PRO A 20 1.25 -9.98 22.32
CA PRO A 20 2.65 -10.37 22.12
C PRO A 20 3.14 -10.39 20.67
N LEU A 21 2.30 -10.05 19.69
CA LEU A 21 2.67 -10.13 18.29
C LEU A 21 1.85 -9.12 17.48
N ALA A 22 2.51 -8.22 16.76
CA ALA A 22 1.85 -7.36 15.78
C ALA A 22 2.44 -7.58 14.39
N LEU A 23 1.56 -7.70 13.41
CA LEU A 23 1.91 -7.58 12.00
C LEU A 23 1.93 -6.08 11.69
N LEU A 24 3.08 -5.60 11.22
CA LEU A 24 3.23 -4.23 10.74
C LEU A 24 3.31 -4.25 9.22
N GLU A 25 2.27 -3.73 8.59
CA GLU A 25 2.20 -3.57 7.14
C GLU A 25 2.82 -2.24 6.75
N ILE A 26 3.78 -2.27 5.83
CA ILE A 26 4.51 -1.08 5.39
C ILE A 26 3.64 -0.27 4.42
N TYR A 27 3.00 -0.93 3.46
CA TYR A 27 2.14 -0.27 2.47
C TYR A 27 0.76 -0.93 2.34
N HIS A 28 -0.27 -0.14 2.64
CA HIS A 28 -1.69 -0.52 2.51
C HIS A 28 -2.42 0.44 1.55
N TRP A 29 -1.94 0.51 0.31
CA TRP A 29 -2.59 1.22 -0.82
C TRP A 29 -2.67 2.75 -0.70
N ASN A 30 -2.10 3.35 0.34
CA ASN A 30 -2.06 4.80 0.49
C ASN A 30 -0.71 5.34 0.01
N THR A 31 -0.73 6.05 -1.11
CA THR A 31 0.43 6.80 -1.60
C THR A 31 0.31 8.28 -1.20
N PRO A 32 1.34 8.90 -0.61
CA PRO A 32 1.34 10.33 -0.33
C PRO A 32 1.06 11.15 -1.59
N LEU A 33 0.20 12.18 -1.48
CA LEU A 33 -0.21 12.99 -2.64
C LEU A 33 0.97 13.55 -3.45
N ALA A 34 2.07 13.91 -2.78
CA ALA A 34 3.28 14.40 -3.44
C ALA A 34 3.95 13.34 -4.35
N LEU A 35 3.91 12.06 -3.96
CA LEU A 35 4.43 10.95 -4.77
C LEU A 35 3.42 10.51 -5.83
N TYR A 36 2.12 10.55 -5.50
CA TYR A 36 1.06 10.31 -6.46
C TYR A 36 1.14 11.27 -7.65
N LYS A 37 1.33 12.57 -7.39
CA LYS A 37 1.55 13.60 -8.44
C LYS A 37 2.80 13.37 -9.29
N LYS A 38 3.74 12.54 -8.84
CA LYS A 38 4.93 12.15 -9.60
C LYS A 38 4.74 10.84 -10.39
N GLY A 39 3.54 10.27 -10.40
CA GLY A 39 3.22 9.03 -11.11
C GLY A 39 3.07 7.80 -10.22
N SER A 40 3.15 7.94 -8.89
CA SER A 40 2.98 6.82 -7.95
C SER A 40 3.88 5.64 -8.33
N TRP A 41 3.42 4.41 -8.15
CA TRP A 41 4.12 3.17 -8.52
C TRP A 41 4.43 3.00 -10.00
N SER A 42 3.88 3.83 -10.90
CA SER A 42 4.27 3.87 -12.31
C SER A 42 5.58 4.64 -12.57
N ASN A 43 6.10 5.36 -11.56
CA ASN A 43 7.38 6.05 -11.65
C ASN A 43 8.56 5.08 -11.36
N PRO A 44 9.63 5.04 -12.18
CA PRO A 44 10.78 4.16 -11.95
C PRO A 44 11.55 4.45 -10.66
N ASP A 45 11.42 5.64 -10.06
CA ASP A 45 12.04 5.99 -8.78
C ASP A 45 11.27 5.45 -7.56
N SER A 46 10.06 4.92 -7.74
CA SER A 46 9.19 4.45 -6.65
C SER A 46 9.81 3.39 -5.75
N PRO A 47 10.57 2.38 -6.26
CA PRO A 47 11.29 1.44 -5.40
C PRO A 47 12.25 2.14 -4.43
N VAL A 48 12.93 3.20 -4.87
CA VAL A 48 13.87 3.97 -4.03
C VAL A 48 13.14 4.77 -2.96
N TRP A 49 11.95 5.32 -3.27
CA TRP A 49 11.13 6.00 -2.27
C TRP A 49 10.61 5.03 -1.21
N PHE A 50 10.17 3.85 -1.64
CA PHE A 50 9.70 2.81 -0.74
C PHE A 50 10.81 2.29 0.16
N GLU A 51 12.00 2.03 -0.39
CA GLU A 51 13.17 1.61 0.39
C GLU A 51 13.47 2.61 1.52
N LYS A 52 13.54 3.91 1.20
CA LYS A 52 13.79 4.96 2.20
C LYS A 52 12.71 4.99 3.28
N TYR A 53 11.46 4.81 2.90
CA TYR A 53 10.35 4.75 3.86
C TYR A 53 10.40 3.50 4.75
N ALA A 54 10.65 2.33 4.16
CA ALA A 54 10.81 1.08 4.89
C ALA A 54 11.99 1.14 5.87
N GLN A 55 13.10 1.75 5.47
CA GLN A 55 14.26 1.96 6.34
C GLN A 55 13.88 2.75 7.60
N VAL A 56 13.17 3.88 7.46
CA VAL A 56 12.68 4.66 8.61
C VAL A 56 11.79 3.82 9.53
N ILE A 57 10.94 2.95 8.96
CA ILE A 57 10.11 2.04 9.75
C ILE A 57 10.97 1.04 10.52
N PHE A 58 11.94 0.39 9.88
CA PHE A 58 12.81 -0.58 10.54
C PHE A 58 13.67 0.06 11.64
N GLU A 59 14.17 1.28 11.43
CA GLU A 59 14.93 2.02 12.43
C GLU A 59 14.11 2.33 13.69
N ASN A 60 12.80 2.59 13.54
CA ASN A 60 11.93 2.98 14.66
C ASN A 60 11.21 1.78 15.32
N PHE A 61 10.94 0.72 14.55
CA PHE A 61 10.05 -0.38 14.96
C PHE A 61 10.68 -1.77 14.85
N GLY A 62 11.82 -1.92 14.16
CA GLY A 62 12.46 -3.23 13.90
C GLY A 62 12.84 -4.01 15.15
N SER A 63 13.17 -3.31 16.25
CA SER A 63 13.58 -3.95 17.51
C SER A 63 12.42 -4.51 18.36
N ARG A 64 11.16 -4.35 17.92
CA ARG A 64 9.95 -4.59 18.74
C ARG A 64 9.21 -5.90 18.41
N SER A 65 9.90 -6.88 17.80
CA SER A 65 9.38 -8.21 17.47
C SER A 65 8.10 -8.20 16.61
N TYR A 66 8.11 -7.42 15.53
CA TYR A 66 7.03 -7.42 14.55
C TYR A 66 7.32 -8.38 13.40
N TYR A 67 6.25 -8.99 12.87
CA TYR A 67 6.28 -9.46 11.49
C TYR A 67 6.07 -8.25 10.59
N PHE A 68 6.87 -8.13 9.54
CA PHE A 68 6.72 -7.06 8.56
C PHE A 68 6.09 -7.63 7.29
N LEU A 69 4.97 -7.04 6.88
CA LEU A 69 4.40 -7.25 5.56
C LEU A 69 4.76 -6.04 4.70
N THR A 70 5.45 -6.26 3.58
CA THR A 70 5.88 -5.16 2.70
C THR A 70 4.69 -4.52 2.01
N PHE A 71 3.86 -5.33 1.35
CA PHE A 71 2.67 -4.89 0.61
C PHE A 71 1.46 -5.72 1.04
N ASN A 72 0.36 -5.04 1.35
CA ASN A 72 -0.94 -5.68 1.37
C ASN A 72 -1.48 -5.82 -0.06
N GLU A 73 -1.86 -7.03 -0.46
CA GLU A 73 -2.57 -7.34 -1.72
C GLU A 73 -2.03 -6.55 -2.94
N PRO A 74 -0.75 -6.74 -3.33
CA PRO A 74 -0.15 -6.02 -4.46
C PRO A 74 -0.91 -6.23 -5.78
N GLU A 75 -1.56 -7.37 -5.95
CA GLU A 75 -2.45 -7.69 -7.07
C GLU A 75 -3.66 -6.73 -7.11
N GLY A 76 -4.19 -6.31 -5.96
CA GLY A 76 -5.28 -5.34 -5.90
C GLY A 76 -4.87 -4.00 -6.50
N TYR A 77 -3.64 -3.57 -6.25
CA TYR A 77 -3.12 -2.33 -6.84
C TYR A 77 -3.04 -2.41 -8.37
N VAL A 78 -2.49 -3.50 -8.91
CA VAL A 78 -2.29 -3.70 -10.35
C VAL A 78 -3.60 -3.97 -11.10
N PHE A 79 -4.47 -4.84 -10.58
CA PHE A 79 -5.68 -5.28 -11.29
C PHE A 79 -6.89 -4.39 -11.04
N THR A 80 -6.88 -3.57 -9.99
CA THR A 80 -8.05 -2.74 -9.65
C THR A 80 -7.74 -1.26 -9.61
N GLN A 81 -6.77 -0.80 -8.82
CA GLN A 81 -6.62 0.63 -8.56
C GLN A 81 -6.13 1.42 -9.76
N GLU A 82 -5.07 0.96 -10.44
CA GLU A 82 -4.55 1.64 -11.62
C GLU A 82 -5.58 1.65 -12.78
N PRO A 83 -6.21 0.51 -13.15
CA PRO A 83 -7.27 0.51 -14.15
C PRO A 83 -8.47 1.38 -13.75
N LEU A 84 -8.94 1.29 -12.50
CA LEU A 84 -10.07 2.08 -12.02
C LEU A 84 -9.78 3.57 -12.05
N ALA A 85 -8.59 4.00 -11.61
CA ALA A 85 -8.18 5.39 -11.65
C ALA A 85 -8.13 5.93 -13.09
N ALA A 86 -7.54 5.18 -14.01
CA ALA A 86 -7.53 5.53 -15.44
C ALA A 86 -8.97 5.65 -15.99
N ASN A 87 -9.84 4.70 -15.66
CA ASN A 87 -11.23 4.68 -16.13
C ASN A 87 -12.09 5.83 -15.57
N LEU A 88 -11.87 6.20 -14.31
CA LEU A 88 -12.56 7.31 -13.66
C LEU A 88 -12.13 8.67 -14.22
N ILE A 89 -10.84 8.83 -14.54
CA ILE A 89 -10.29 10.05 -15.16
C ILE A 89 -10.86 10.21 -16.58
N ASP A 90 -10.88 9.11 -17.35
CA ASP A 90 -11.35 9.10 -18.74
C ASP A 90 -12.88 8.99 -18.89
N LYS A 91 -13.62 8.87 -17.77
CA LYS A 91 -15.09 8.62 -17.74
C LYS A 91 -15.54 7.44 -18.61
N LYS A 92 -14.67 6.45 -18.85
CA LYS A 92 -15.03 5.22 -19.55
C LYS A 92 -15.66 4.26 -18.55
N LEU A 93 -16.98 4.14 -18.60
CA LEU A 93 -17.77 3.24 -17.74
C LEU A 93 -17.37 1.74 -17.86
N ASP A 94 -16.70 1.37 -18.95
CA ASP A 94 -16.49 -0.04 -19.35
C ASP A 94 -15.07 -0.57 -19.12
N GLY A 95 -14.19 0.11 -18.40
CA GLY A 95 -12.77 -0.29 -18.42
C GLY A 95 -12.39 -1.55 -17.63
N TYR A 96 -13.35 -2.19 -16.94
CA TYR A 96 -13.20 -3.58 -16.49
C TYR A 96 -13.59 -4.60 -17.55
N ARG A 97 -14.25 -4.19 -18.65
CA ARG A 97 -14.64 -5.08 -19.73
C ARG A 97 -13.41 -5.76 -20.33
N ASP A 98 -12.33 -5.02 -20.56
CA ASP A 98 -11.10 -5.60 -21.12
C ASP A 98 -10.37 -6.49 -20.11
N VAL A 99 -10.32 -6.11 -18.83
CA VAL A 99 -9.68 -6.88 -17.74
C VAL A 99 -10.44 -8.18 -17.44
N LEU A 100 -11.79 -8.12 -17.39
CA LEU A 100 -12.66 -9.28 -17.12
C LEU A 100 -12.98 -10.10 -18.39
N SER A 101 -12.79 -9.53 -19.59
CA SER A 101 -12.98 -10.26 -20.86
C SER A 101 -11.95 -11.39 -21.08
N VAL A 102 -10.89 -11.44 -20.28
CA VAL A 102 -9.89 -12.51 -20.32
C VAL A 102 -10.51 -13.88 -19.99
N VAL A 103 -11.70 -13.91 -19.37
CA VAL A 103 -12.48 -15.14 -19.18
C VAL A 103 -13.36 -15.43 -20.41
N SER A 104 -12.77 -15.95 -21.50
CA SER A 104 -13.49 -16.78 -22.51
C SER A 104 -12.65 -17.29 -23.68
N ARG A 105 -11.36 -16.91 -23.83
CA ARG A 105 -10.51 -17.47 -24.88
C ARG A 105 -9.52 -18.50 -24.33
N GLY A 106 -10.06 -19.52 -23.66
CA GLY A 106 -9.43 -20.83 -23.65
C GLY A 106 -9.43 -21.37 -25.08
N LYS A 107 -8.25 -21.54 -25.65
CA LYS A 107 -8.01 -22.51 -26.72
C LYS A 107 -7.48 -23.78 -26.07
#